data_AF-A0A392P9A3-F1
#
_entry.id   AF-A0A392P9A3-F1
#
_cell.length_a   1.000
_cell.length_b   1.000
_cell.length_c   1.000
_cell.angle_alpha   90.00
_cell.angle_beta   90.00
_cell.angle_gamma   90.00
#
_symmetry.space_group_name_H-M   'P 1'
#
loop_
_entity.id
_entity.type
_entity.pdbx_description
1 polymer ?
#
loop_
_entity_poly.entity_id
_entity_poly.type
_entity_poly.pdbx_seq_one_letter_code
_entity_poly.pdbx_strand_id
1 'polypeptide(L)'
;MASFTTLFSSLLTIALLSFSCSSQFILSIQKDPLTNLFSTSLSIGTPQHNFNLVIDLGGPILWYDCNKNYNSSTYTPLSCDSKLCPGDAGCTSCDGPLKPGCTNNTCGANIINTLANSIFSGDIGNDVLFISNSKVSRLLSGCTNLDAFSDNEPLKGLPKTSK
;
A
#
# COMPACT_ATOMS: atom_id res chain seq x y z
N MET A 1 50.89 14.22 -2.25
CA MET A 1 50.94 12.75 -2.34
C MET A 1 50.25 12.21 -1.10
N ALA A 2 49.01 11.73 -1.23
CA ALA A 2 48.34 11.07 -0.11
C ALA A 2 49.10 9.77 0.21
N SER A 3 49.45 9.56 1.49
CA SER A 3 50.14 8.33 1.92
C SER A 3 49.24 7.12 1.65
N PHE A 4 49.81 5.99 1.26
CA PHE A 4 49.08 4.73 1.04
C PHE A 4 48.22 4.35 2.25
N THR A 5 48.66 4.71 3.46
CA THR A 5 47.92 4.54 4.72
C THR A 5 46.66 5.40 4.81
N THR A 6 46.70 6.63 4.29
CA THR A 6 45.53 7.55 4.26
C THR A 6 44.48 7.11 3.24
N LEU A 7 44.91 6.55 2.10
CA LEU A 7 44.01 5.97 1.10
C LEU A 7 43.31 4.72 1.63
N PHE A 8 44.06 3.81 2.27
CA PHE A 8 43.49 2.58 2.81
C PHE A 8 42.47 2.83 3.94
N SER A 9 42.78 3.78 4.84
CA SER A 9 41.85 4.21 5.90
C SER A 9 40.57 4.83 5.33
N SER A 10 40.70 5.66 4.29
CA SER A 10 39.54 6.26 3.61
C SER A 10 38.67 5.24 2.87
N LEU A 11 39.24 4.21 2.26
CA LEU A 11 38.45 3.15 1.63
C LEU A 11 37.70 2.31 2.67
N LEU A 12 38.33 2.04 3.82
CA LEU A 12 37.70 1.27 4.89
C LEU A 12 36.52 2.02 5.54
N THR A 13 36.63 3.34 5.73
CA THR A 13 35.51 4.16 6.26
C THR A 13 34.34 4.23 5.27
N ILE A 14 34.61 4.36 3.96
CA ILE A 14 33.56 4.33 2.92
C ILE A 14 32.86 2.96 2.92
N ALA A 15 33.60 1.85 3.01
CA ALA A 15 33.02 0.51 3.07
C ALA A 15 32.11 0.33 4.31
N LEU A 16 32.55 0.76 5.49
CA LEU A 16 31.74 0.67 6.73
C LEU A 16 30.46 1.52 6.69
N LEU A 17 30.52 2.72 6.08
CA LEU A 17 29.32 3.55 5.85
C LEU A 17 28.34 2.90 4.87
N SER A 18 28.85 2.14 3.89
CA SER A 18 28.04 1.42 2.90
C SER A 18 27.24 0.26 3.51
N PHE A 19 27.78 -0.40 4.54
CA PHE A 19 27.10 -1.50 5.25
C PHE A 19 26.02 -1.03 6.24
N SER A 20 25.88 0.27 6.46
CA SER A 20 24.94 0.83 7.43
C SER A 20 23.50 0.98 6.91
N CYS A 21 23.22 0.57 5.66
CA CYS A 21 21.92 0.75 5.02
C CYS A 21 21.27 -0.59 4.64
N SER A 22 21.11 -1.50 5.60
CA SER A 22 20.13 -2.58 5.47
C SER A 22 18.85 -2.16 6.18
N SER A 23 17.91 -1.56 5.45
CA SER A 23 16.54 -1.37 5.97
C SER A 23 15.88 -2.74 6.05
N GLN A 24 15.90 -3.36 7.22
CA GLN A 24 15.17 -4.60 7.47
C GLN A 24 13.72 -4.26 7.77
N PHE A 25 12.80 -4.76 6.95
CA PHE A 25 11.37 -4.69 7.22
C PHE A 25 10.93 -5.96 7.96
N ILE A 26 10.33 -5.77 9.12
CA ILE A 26 9.76 -6.86 9.91
C ILE A 26 8.26 -6.62 10.00
N LEU A 27 7.48 -7.61 9.56
CA LEU A 27 6.02 -7.61 9.63
C LEU A 27 5.61 -8.68 10.65
N SER A 28 4.77 -8.28 11.61
CA SER A 28 4.16 -9.21 12.55
C SER A 28 2.98 -9.89 11.85
N ILE A 29 2.97 -11.22 11.83
CA ILE A 29 1.93 -12.01 11.18
C ILE A 29 1.08 -12.70 12.24
N GLN A 30 -0.23 -12.58 12.10
CA GLN A 30 -1.22 -13.28 12.92
C GLN A 30 -2.06 -14.21 12.04
N LYS A 31 -2.47 -15.35 12.59
CA LYS A 31 -3.41 -16.25 11.93
C LYS A 31 -4.79 -16.06 12.53
N ASP A 32 -5.78 -15.77 11.69
CA ASP A 32 -7.18 -15.71 12.11
C ASP A 32 -7.75 -17.13 12.27
N PRO A 33 -8.27 -17.51 13.45
CA PRO A 33 -8.71 -18.88 13.71
C PRO A 33 -10.03 -19.25 13.00
N LEU A 34 -10.84 -18.27 12.58
CA LEU A 34 -12.14 -18.52 11.95
C LEU A 34 -12.01 -18.78 10.45
N THR A 35 -11.12 -18.03 9.79
CA THR A 35 -10.90 -18.08 8.33
C THR A 35 -9.63 -18.85 7.96
N ASN A 36 -8.73 -19.13 8.92
CA ASN A 36 -7.38 -19.66 8.72
C ASN A 36 -6.45 -18.79 7.86
N LEU A 37 -6.84 -17.54 7.60
CA LEU A 37 -6.04 -16.58 6.84
C LEU A 37 -4.96 -15.96 7.72
N PHE A 38 -3.89 -15.50 7.08
CA PHE A 38 -2.82 -14.76 7.74
C PHE A 38 -3.01 -13.27 7.50
N SER A 39 -2.78 -12.46 8.52
CA SER A 39 -2.90 -11.01 8.46
C SER A 39 -1.70 -10.33 9.11
N THR A 40 -1.50 -9.07 8.73
CA THR A 40 -0.52 -8.16 9.35
C THR A 40 -1.19 -6.84 9.65
N SER A 41 -0.67 -6.12 10.65
CA SER A 41 -1.05 -4.74 10.92
C SER A 41 0.03 -3.81 10.38
N LEU A 42 -0.38 -2.74 9.71
CA LEU A 42 0.51 -1.68 9.21
C LEU A 42 -0.21 -0.33 9.25
N SER A 43 0.55 0.76 9.15
CA SER A 43 -0.04 2.10 9.15
C SER A 43 0.21 2.79 7.82
N ILE A 44 -0.80 3.45 7.26
CA ILE A 44 -0.71 4.18 5.99
C ILE A 44 -1.16 5.62 6.22
N GLY A 45 -0.49 6.56 5.55
CA GLY A 45 -0.92 7.95 5.47
C GLY A 45 -0.36 8.89 6.53
N THR A 46 -0.72 10.17 6.41
CA THR A 46 -0.38 11.24 7.35
C THR A 46 -1.65 12.03 7.72
N PRO A 47 -2.16 11.97 8.97
CA PRO A 47 -1.67 11.17 10.09
C PRO A 47 -1.76 9.66 9.81
N GLN A 48 -1.05 8.85 10.60
CA GLN A 48 -1.02 7.40 10.43
C GLN A 48 -2.39 6.77 10.70
N HIS A 49 -2.91 6.01 9.75
CA HIS A 49 -4.11 5.19 9.89
C HIS A 49 -3.71 3.71 9.94
N ASN A 50 -4.13 3.00 10.98
CA ASN A 50 -3.83 1.58 11.14
C ASN A 50 -4.80 0.72 10.34
N PHE A 51 -4.24 -0.22 9.57
CA PHE A 51 -4.99 -1.21 8.81
C PHE A 51 -4.58 -2.60 9.25
N ASN A 52 -5.57 -3.49 9.34
CA ASN A 52 -5.36 -4.92 9.49
C ASN A 52 -5.63 -5.56 8.14
N LEU A 53 -4.61 -6.13 7.53
CA LEU A 53 -4.68 -6.56 6.14
C LEU A 53 -4.36 -8.04 6.04
N VAL A 54 -5.16 -8.75 5.25
CA VAL A 54 -4.89 -10.14 4.91
C VAL A 54 -3.69 -10.22 3.97
N ILE A 55 -2.81 -11.18 4.21
CA ILE A 55 -1.66 -11.47 3.35
C ILE A 55 -2.14 -12.36 2.21
N ASP A 56 -2.24 -11.77 1.03
CA ASP A 56 -2.46 -12.49 -0.22
C ASP A 56 -1.15 -12.53 -1.02
N LEU A 57 -0.50 -13.70 -1.05
CA LEU A 57 0.76 -13.89 -1.78
C LEU A 57 0.58 -13.86 -3.31
N GLY A 58 -0.65 -14.05 -3.80
CA GLY A 58 -0.99 -14.00 -5.23
C GLY A 58 -1.62 -12.68 -5.67
N GLY A 59 -1.82 -11.73 -4.74
CA GLY A 59 -2.50 -10.47 -4.99
C GLY A 59 -1.67 -9.52 -5.87
N PRO A 60 -2.31 -8.79 -6.81
CA PRO A 60 -1.59 -7.90 -7.72
C PRO A 60 -1.18 -6.56 -7.09
N ILE A 61 -1.86 -6.14 -6.02
CA ILE A 61 -1.66 -4.84 -5.37
C ILE A 61 -2.10 -4.89 -3.91
N LEU A 62 -1.43 -4.13 -3.04
CA LEU A 62 -1.94 -3.84 -1.71
C LEU A 62 -3.21 -2.98 -1.85
N TRP A 63 -4.31 -3.34 -1.20
CA TRP A 63 -5.55 -2.55 -1.24
C TRP A 63 -6.23 -2.45 0.13
N TYR A 64 -7.00 -1.37 0.32
CA TYR A 64 -7.76 -1.10 1.55
C TYR A 64 -8.99 -0.22 1.27
N ASP A 65 -9.96 -0.23 2.21
CA ASP A 65 -11.11 0.70 2.16
C ASP A 65 -10.65 2.09 2.61
N CYS A 66 -10.83 3.05 1.72
CA CYS A 66 -10.44 4.43 1.98
C CYS A 66 -11.62 5.40 2.01
N ASN A 67 -12.87 4.93 1.86
CA ASN A 67 -14.00 5.85 1.75
C ASN A 67 -14.40 6.49 3.08
N LYS A 68 -14.46 5.71 4.17
CA LYS A 68 -15.07 6.17 5.42
C LYS A 68 -14.12 6.98 6.29
N ASN A 69 -13.00 6.37 6.66
CA ASN A 69 -12.17 6.86 7.77
C ASN A 69 -10.72 7.18 7.34
N TYR A 70 -10.44 7.18 6.04
CA TYR A 70 -9.11 7.47 5.54
C TYR A 70 -9.00 8.92 5.05
N ASN A 71 -8.23 9.73 5.77
CA ASN A 71 -7.90 11.08 5.37
C ASN A 71 -6.40 11.31 5.61
N SER A 72 -5.66 11.43 4.52
CA SER A 72 -4.19 11.54 4.55
C SER A 72 -3.76 12.74 3.72
N SER A 73 -2.97 13.64 4.32
CA SER A 73 -2.38 14.79 3.65
C SER A 73 -1.23 14.42 2.71
N THR A 74 -0.74 13.18 2.78
CA THR A 74 0.31 12.66 1.89
C THR A 74 -0.22 11.74 0.80
N TYR A 75 -1.54 11.49 0.77
CA TYR A 75 -2.16 10.75 -0.32
C TYR A 75 -2.11 11.55 -1.61
N THR A 76 -1.63 10.93 -2.68
CA THR A 76 -1.66 11.50 -4.02
C THR A 76 -2.24 10.48 -4.99
N PRO A 77 -3.37 10.75 -5.67
CA PRO A 77 -3.90 9.85 -6.69
C PRO A 77 -2.91 9.74 -7.86
N LEU A 78 -2.78 8.55 -8.45
CA LEU A 78 -1.96 8.35 -9.63
C LEU A 78 -2.75 8.80 -10.86
N SER A 79 -2.24 9.80 -11.60
CA SER A 79 -2.87 10.24 -12.86
C SER A 79 -3.01 9.08 -13.85
N CYS A 80 -4.12 9.03 -14.59
CA CYS A 80 -4.34 8.02 -15.62
C CYS A 80 -3.30 8.11 -16.76
N ASP A 81 -2.78 9.30 -17.03
CA ASP A 81 -1.72 9.52 -18.05
C ASP A 81 -0.32 9.11 -17.56
N SER A 82 -0.20 8.65 -16.31
CA SER A 82 1.08 8.25 -15.73
C SER A 82 1.62 7.00 -16.40
N LYS A 83 2.93 6.99 -16.68
CA LYS A 83 3.64 5.77 -17.13
C LYS A 83 3.66 4.64 -16.10
N LEU A 84 3.32 4.94 -14.85
CA LEU A 84 3.17 3.94 -13.78
C LEU A 84 1.76 3.33 -13.75
N CYS A 85 0.81 3.88 -14.51
CA CYS A 85 -0.52 3.29 -14.65
C CYS A 85 -0.41 2.05 -15.56
N PRO A 86 -0.93 0.87 -15.14
CA PRO A 86 -0.96 -0.30 -16.01
C PRO A 86 -1.67 0.01 -17.32
N GLY A 87 -1.16 -0.49 -18.44
CA GLY A 87 -1.70 -0.15 -19.78
C GLY A 87 -3.12 -0.68 -20.03
N ASP A 88 -3.57 -1.65 -19.24
CA ASP A 88 -4.91 -2.22 -19.24
C ASP A 88 -5.83 -1.64 -18.14
N ALA A 89 -5.34 -0.69 -17.34
CA ALA A 89 -6.14 -0.02 -16.33
C ALA A 89 -7.08 1.02 -16.97
N GLY A 90 -8.33 1.05 -16.51
CA GLY A 90 -9.26 2.13 -16.84
C GLY A 90 -8.95 3.41 -16.06
N CYS A 91 -9.49 4.54 -16.49
CA CYS A 91 -9.46 5.78 -15.71
C CYS A 91 -10.73 5.90 -14.86
N THR A 92 -10.58 6.21 -13.58
CA THR A 92 -11.68 6.46 -12.66
C THR A 92 -12.02 7.96 -12.59
N SER A 93 -13.30 8.21 -12.31
CA SER A 93 -13.86 9.53 -12.04
C SER A 93 -14.92 9.38 -10.95
N CYS A 94 -15.16 10.45 -10.19
CA CYS A 94 -16.11 10.43 -9.10
C CYS A 94 -17.00 11.68 -9.09
N ASP A 95 -18.30 11.49 -8.88
CA ASP A 95 -19.30 12.56 -8.82
C ASP A 95 -19.54 13.10 -7.39
N GLY A 96 -18.60 12.87 -6.48
CA GLY A 96 -18.68 13.25 -5.06
C GLY A 96 -17.62 14.26 -4.63
N PRO A 97 -17.59 14.63 -3.33
CA PRO A 97 -16.52 15.44 -2.77
C PRO A 97 -15.17 14.73 -2.95
N LEU A 98 -14.20 15.43 -3.55
CA LEU A 98 -12.88 14.87 -3.82
C LEU A 98 -12.15 14.50 -2.54
N LYS A 99 -11.73 13.25 -2.44
CA LYS A 99 -11.00 12.65 -1.31
C LYS A 99 -10.32 11.35 -1.76
N PRO A 100 -9.43 10.74 -0.97
CA PRO A 100 -8.94 9.40 -1.29
C PRO A 100 -10.09 8.42 -1.60
N GLY A 101 -10.01 7.74 -2.75
CA GLY A 101 -11.05 6.81 -3.23
C GLY A 101 -12.23 7.46 -3.96
N CYS A 102 -12.18 8.79 -4.15
CA CYS A 102 -13.11 9.56 -4.98
C CYS A 102 -12.33 10.71 -5.62
N THR A 103 -11.64 10.41 -6.72
CA THR A 103 -10.81 11.36 -7.45
C THR A 103 -11.11 11.32 -8.95
N ASN A 104 -10.62 12.32 -9.70
CA ASN A 104 -10.84 12.44 -11.14
C ASN A 104 -9.52 12.26 -11.90
N ASN A 105 -9.61 11.66 -13.10
CA ASN A 105 -8.46 11.31 -13.93
C ASN A 105 -7.44 10.42 -13.20
N THR A 106 -7.94 9.46 -12.44
CA THR A 106 -7.10 8.58 -11.62
C THR A 106 -6.98 7.21 -12.29
N CYS A 107 -5.80 6.63 -12.22
CA CYS A 107 -5.54 5.29 -12.71
C CYS A 107 -6.33 4.26 -11.88
N GLY A 108 -7.09 3.40 -12.53
CA GLY A 108 -7.89 2.37 -11.88
C GLY A 108 -7.05 1.21 -11.35
N ALA A 109 -7.37 0.74 -10.15
CA ALA A 109 -6.81 -0.46 -9.56
C ALA A 109 -7.75 -1.65 -9.83
N ASN A 110 -7.23 -2.71 -10.44
CA ASN A 110 -7.91 -4.01 -10.52
C ASN A 110 -7.71 -4.75 -9.19
N ILE A 111 -8.71 -4.68 -8.31
CA ILE A 111 -8.67 -5.31 -6.98
C ILE A 111 -9.36 -6.66 -7.05
N ILE A 112 -8.73 -7.67 -6.43
CA ILE A 112 -9.17 -9.06 -6.49
C ILE A 112 -9.35 -9.57 -5.05
N ASN A 113 -10.51 -10.14 -4.77
CA ASN A 113 -10.72 -11.02 -3.62
C ASN A 113 -11.13 -12.40 -4.14
N THR A 114 -10.19 -13.34 -4.15
CA THR A 114 -10.40 -14.70 -4.64
C THR A 114 -11.34 -15.52 -3.74
N LEU A 115 -11.43 -15.18 -2.45
CA LEU A 115 -12.35 -15.83 -1.50
C LEU A 115 -13.81 -15.47 -1.79
N ALA A 116 -14.03 -14.27 -2.31
CA ALA A 116 -15.33 -13.78 -2.77
C ALA A 116 -15.58 -14.05 -4.26
N ASN A 117 -14.64 -14.66 -4.97
CA ASN A 117 -14.64 -14.76 -6.44
C ASN A 117 -15.00 -13.41 -7.12
N SER A 118 -14.41 -12.34 -6.61
CA SER A 118 -14.80 -10.96 -6.96
C SER A 118 -13.62 -10.16 -7.49
N ILE A 119 -13.87 -9.44 -8.57
CA ILE A 119 -12.98 -8.43 -9.13
C ILE A 119 -13.73 -7.10 -9.10
N PHE A 120 -13.09 -6.06 -8.61
CA PHE A 120 -13.71 -4.75 -8.50
C PHE A 120 -12.68 -3.63 -8.65
N SER A 121 -13.17 -2.44 -8.97
CA SER A 121 -12.32 -1.29 -9.22
C SER A 121 -12.02 -0.52 -7.93
N GLY A 122 -10.85 0.10 -7.89
CA GLY A 122 -10.51 1.19 -6.97
C GLY A 122 -9.64 2.24 -7.68
N ASP A 123 -9.15 3.20 -6.92
CA ASP A 123 -8.17 4.20 -7.36
C ASP A 123 -6.76 3.73 -7.00
N ILE A 124 -5.80 3.79 -7.94
CA ILE A 124 -4.39 3.72 -7.60
C ILE A 124 -3.97 5.06 -7.03
N GLY A 125 -3.47 5.05 -5.80
CA GLY A 125 -2.85 6.20 -5.16
C GLY A 125 -1.47 5.86 -4.64
N ASN A 126 -0.70 6.89 -4.30
CA ASN A 126 0.52 6.72 -3.52
C ASN A 126 0.44 7.44 -2.19
N ASP A 127 1.00 6.81 -1.17
CA ASP A 127 1.08 7.38 0.17
C ASP A 127 2.32 6.86 0.93
N VAL A 128 2.42 7.21 2.21
CA VAL A 128 3.45 6.76 3.13
C VAL A 128 2.97 5.49 3.84
N LEU A 129 3.76 4.43 3.77
CA LEU A 129 3.57 3.21 4.55
C LEU A 129 4.57 3.16 5.71
N PHE A 130 4.09 2.78 6.89
CA PHE A 130 4.90 2.55 8.08
C PHE A 130 4.89 1.05 8.40
N ILE A 131 6.09 0.47 8.45
CA ILE A 131 6.31 -0.93 8.79
C ILE A 131 7.27 -0.98 9.98
N SER A 132 6.79 -1.41 11.14
CA SER A 132 7.56 -1.37 12.39
C SER A 132 8.14 0.05 12.60
N ASN A 133 9.46 0.20 12.64
CA ASN A 133 10.14 1.50 12.81
C ASN A 133 10.61 2.13 11.49
N SER A 134 10.13 1.61 10.34
CA SER A 134 10.56 2.05 9.02
C SER A 134 9.45 2.78 8.28
N LYS A 135 9.83 3.76 7.47
CA LYS A 135 8.96 4.55 6.61
C LYS A 135 9.26 4.28 5.14
N VAL A 136 8.27 3.85 4.38
CA VAL A 136 8.31 3.70 2.93
C VAL A 136 7.47 4.82 2.32
N SER A 137 8.08 5.68 1.51
CA SER A 137 7.39 6.80 0.87
C SER A 137 6.96 6.43 -0.54
N ARG A 138 5.84 6.99 -1.02
CA ARG A 138 5.31 6.82 -2.38
C ARG A 138 4.97 5.37 -2.72
N LEU A 139 4.48 4.61 -1.74
CA LEU A 139 3.97 3.26 -1.99
C LEU A 139 2.71 3.36 -2.85
N LEU A 140 2.68 2.68 -3.99
CA LEU A 140 1.47 2.55 -4.81
C LEU A 140 0.54 1.49 -4.20
N SER A 141 -0.73 1.85 -4.00
CA SER A 141 -1.75 0.98 -3.42
C SER A 141 -3.13 1.26 -4.04
N GLY A 142 -4.00 0.24 -3.99
CA GLY A 142 -5.41 0.33 -4.36
C GLY A 142 -6.25 0.89 -3.22
N CYS A 143 -7.02 1.92 -3.51
CA CYS A 143 -7.90 2.61 -2.59
C CYS A 143 -9.33 2.42 -3.12
N THR A 144 -10.13 1.62 -2.44
CA THR A 144 -11.50 1.31 -2.90
C THR A 144 -12.55 1.98 -2.02
N ASN A 145 -13.70 2.27 -2.63
CA ASN A 145 -14.89 2.70 -1.92
C ASN A 145 -15.84 1.52 -1.76
N LEU A 146 -15.83 0.90 -0.57
CA LEU A 146 -16.66 -0.27 -0.33
C LEU A 146 -18.17 0.03 -0.25
N ASP A 147 -18.56 1.27 0.05
CA ASP A 147 -19.97 1.65 0.10
C ASP A 147 -20.63 1.67 -1.29
N ALA A 148 -19.83 1.65 -2.36
CA ALA A 148 -20.33 1.52 -3.72
C ALA A 148 -20.87 0.11 -4.04
N PHE A 149 -20.57 -0.89 -3.22
CA PHE A 149 -21.00 -2.27 -3.44
C PHE A 149 -22.17 -2.64 -2.51
N SER A 150 -23.20 -3.27 -3.05
CA SER A 150 -24.28 -3.86 -2.26
C SER A 150 -23.76 -5.06 -1.44
N ASP A 151 -24.19 -5.15 -0.18
CA ASP A 151 -24.04 -6.32 0.71
C ASP A 151 -22.61 -6.76 1.10
N ASN A 152 -21.59 -5.91 0.97
CA ASN A 152 -20.18 -6.27 1.25
C ASN A 152 -19.70 -7.53 0.50
N GLU A 153 -20.34 -7.90 -0.62
CA GLU A 153 -19.97 -9.09 -1.42
C GLU A 153 -18.46 -9.14 -1.73
N PRO A 154 -17.80 -8.02 -2.12
CA PRO A 154 -16.36 -8.03 -2.37
C PRO A 154 -15.48 -8.39 -1.17
N LEU A 155 -16.00 -8.32 0.06
CA LEU A 155 -15.27 -8.64 1.30
C LEU A 155 -15.54 -10.05 1.83
N LYS A 156 -16.39 -10.82 1.16
CA LYS A 156 -16.77 -12.15 1.62
C LYS A 156 -15.54 -13.04 1.84
N GLY A 157 -15.56 -13.79 2.93
CA GLY A 157 -14.48 -14.69 3.34
C GLY A 157 -13.31 -14.02 4.08
N LEU A 158 -13.21 -12.69 4.07
CA LEU A 158 -12.18 -11.98 4.84
C LEU A 158 -12.50 -11.96 6.34
N PRO A 159 -11.48 -11.91 7.22
CA PRO A 159 -11.67 -11.74 8.65
C PRO A 159 -12.46 -10.45 8.96
N LYS A 160 -13.36 -10.48 9.94
CA LYS A 160 -14.11 -9.27 10.34
C LYS A 160 -13.21 -8.14 10.87
N THR A 161 -12.01 -8.52 11.32
CA THR A 161 -10.98 -7.62 11.84
C THR A 161 -10.13 -7.00 10.75
N SER A 162 -10.15 -7.54 9.52
CA SER A 162 -9.47 -6.91 8.38
C SER A 162 -10.37 -5.87 7.74
N LYS A 163 -10.01 -4.60 7.90
CA LYS A 163 -10.65 -3.43 7.32
C LYS A 163 -9.55 -2.43 6.97
#